data_AF-A0A9P8AHF6-F1
#
_entry.id   AF-A0A9P8AHF6-F1
#
_cell.length_a   1.000
_cell.length_b   1.000
_cell.length_c   1.000
_cell.angle_alpha   90.00
_cell.angle_beta   90.00
_cell.angle_gamma   90.00
#
_symmetry.space_group_name_H-M   'P 1'
#
loop_
_entity.id
_entity.type
_entity.pdbx_description
1 polymer ?
#
loop_
_entity_poly.entity_id
_entity_poly.type
_entity_poly.pdbx_seq_one_letter_code
_entity_poly.pdbx_strand_id
1 'polypeptide(L)'
;MTEAVTYPDATFKLPTPFVNLGNSSAYPKWSPINTKDQTTRVFKFGFYTTVGAYAWLTIWKRTAFLLKMPLSAVAFVTTAVGVRSGLANIRERNDPWNIFWGSVAGSTALATTSYRSLPVSTRAWATFLSASVLAIGEGTWYAQSASSAGQDVKQVLADSESALEKQQFWDVWRRRPLSQTVEELGVGRGIFKP
;
A
#
# COMPACT_ATOMS: atom_id res chain seq x y z
N MET A 1 -28.26 28.71 -32.90
CA MET A 1 -26.98 28.05 -32.57
C MET A 1 -27.08 27.60 -31.14
N THR A 2 -27.21 26.29 -30.90
CA THR A 2 -27.25 25.71 -29.55
C THR A 2 -25.87 25.85 -28.92
N GLU A 3 -25.78 26.57 -27.80
CA GLU A 3 -24.57 26.69 -27.00
C GLU A 3 -24.07 25.28 -26.63
N ALA A 4 -22.84 24.95 -27.03
CA ALA A 4 -22.22 23.69 -26.64
C ALA A 4 -22.00 23.72 -25.13
N VAL A 5 -22.80 22.97 -24.37
CA VAL A 5 -22.63 22.82 -22.93
C VAL A 5 -21.26 22.18 -22.68
N THR A 6 -20.32 22.97 -22.19
CA THR A 6 -18.98 22.51 -21.82
C THR A 6 -19.06 21.77 -20.50
N TYR A 7 -18.90 20.45 -20.56
CA TYR A 7 -18.81 19.62 -19.36
C TYR A 7 -17.46 19.83 -18.68
N PRO A 8 -17.41 19.83 -17.35
CA PRO A 8 -16.14 19.92 -16.64
C PRO A 8 -15.32 18.66 -16.92
N ASP A 9 -14.13 18.89 -17.46
CA ASP A 9 -13.28 17.85 -18.03
C ASP A 9 -12.37 17.23 -16.97
N ALA A 10 -12.34 15.89 -16.90
CA ALA A 10 -11.46 15.13 -16.02
C ALA A 10 -10.10 14.80 -16.68
N THR A 11 -9.87 15.22 -17.94
CA THR A 11 -8.65 14.92 -18.72
C THR A 11 -7.35 15.28 -18.02
N PHE A 12 -7.35 16.28 -17.14
CA PHE A 12 -6.16 16.69 -16.37
C PHE A 12 -6.09 16.12 -14.94
N LYS A 13 -7.07 15.31 -14.52
CA LYS A 13 -6.97 14.60 -13.24
C LYS A 13 -6.00 13.44 -13.42
N LEU A 14 -4.82 13.54 -12.84
CA LEU A 14 -3.91 12.41 -12.74
C LEU A 14 -4.33 11.54 -11.54
N PRO A 15 -4.20 10.20 -11.63
CA PRO A 15 -4.40 9.35 -10.47
C PRO A 15 -3.47 9.85 -9.37
N THR A 16 -3.99 10.03 -8.15
CA THR A 16 -3.20 10.52 -7.02
C THR A 16 -2.50 9.34 -6.35
N PRO A 17 -1.22 9.06 -6.67
CA PRO A 17 -0.58 7.83 -6.23
C PRO A 17 -0.35 7.82 -4.71
N PHE A 18 -0.45 8.99 -4.06
CA PHE A 18 -0.17 9.18 -2.64
C PHE A 18 -1.42 9.30 -1.76
N VAL A 19 -2.64 9.34 -2.32
CA VAL A 19 -3.86 9.46 -1.50
C VAL A 19 -3.99 8.31 -0.50
N ASN A 20 -3.54 7.12 -0.90
CA ASN A 20 -3.52 5.93 -0.05
C ASN A 20 -2.57 5.98 1.15
N LEU A 21 -1.62 6.91 1.18
CA LEU A 21 -0.72 7.07 2.33
C LEU A 21 -1.45 7.64 3.55
N GLY A 22 -2.44 8.51 3.32
CA GLY A 22 -3.28 9.10 4.38
C GLY A 22 -4.66 8.46 4.50
N ASN A 23 -5.26 8.07 3.37
CA ASN A 23 -6.61 7.52 3.31
C ASN A 23 -6.58 6.20 2.55
N SER A 24 -6.66 5.07 3.25
CA SER A 24 -6.59 3.72 2.66
C SER A 24 -7.89 3.31 1.95
N SER A 25 -8.51 4.24 1.23
CA SER A 25 -9.82 4.09 0.59
C SER A 25 -9.82 3.08 -0.56
N ALA A 26 -8.68 2.92 -1.23
CA ALA A 26 -8.52 1.97 -2.34
C ALA A 26 -8.07 0.57 -1.89
N TYR A 27 -7.78 0.37 -0.60
CA TYR A 27 -7.43 -0.95 -0.10
C TYR A 27 -8.68 -1.85 0.00
N PRO A 28 -8.54 -3.16 -0.24
CA PRO A 28 -9.64 -4.09 -0.03
C PRO A 28 -10.12 -4.02 1.41
N LYS A 29 -11.45 -4.11 1.61
CA LYS A 29 -12.05 -4.16 2.93
C LYS A 29 -11.38 -5.26 3.76
N TRP A 30 -11.04 -4.91 5.00
CA TRP A 30 -10.36 -5.85 5.87
C TRP A 30 -11.21 -7.10 6.14
N SER A 31 -10.53 -8.23 6.19
CA SER A 31 -11.07 -9.52 6.63
C SER A 31 -10.02 -10.21 7.51
N PRO A 32 -10.44 -11.04 8.48
CA PRO A 32 -9.50 -11.71 9.37
C PRO A 32 -8.49 -12.57 8.61
N ILE A 33 -7.21 -12.33 8.88
CA ILE A 33 -6.10 -13.02 8.19
C ILE A 33 -5.58 -14.16 9.07
N ASN A 34 -5.51 -15.37 8.51
CA ASN A 34 -4.79 -16.47 9.16
C ASN A 34 -3.27 -16.26 9.04
N THR A 35 -2.70 -15.57 10.03
CA THR A 35 -1.26 -15.23 10.08
C THR A 35 -0.38 -16.46 10.01
N LYS A 36 -0.73 -17.54 10.72
CA LYS A 36 0.03 -18.79 10.75
C LYS A 36 0.07 -19.45 9.37
N ASP A 37 -1.06 -19.54 8.67
CA ASP A 37 -1.09 -20.17 7.35
C ASP A 37 -0.28 -19.37 6.32
N GLN A 38 -0.48 -18.04 6.27
CA GLN A 38 0.24 -17.18 5.33
C GLN A 38 1.74 -17.21 5.57
N THR A 39 2.19 -17.05 6.82
CA THR A 39 3.61 -17.09 7.16
C THR A 39 4.24 -18.44 6.87
N THR A 40 3.55 -19.54 7.21
CA THR A 40 4.05 -20.89 6.96
C THR A 40 4.15 -21.17 5.46
N ARG A 41 3.17 -20.72 4.66
CA ARG A 41 3.19 -20.87 3.20
C ARG A 41 4.37 -20.12 2.58
N VAL A 42 4.57 -18.86 2.97
CA VAL A 42 5.68 -18.02 2.50
C VAL A 42 7.03 -18.62 2.91
N PHE A 43 7.16 -19.06 4.16
CA PHE A 43 8.36 -19.71 4.66
C PHE A 43 8.67 -20.98 3.88
N LYS A 44 7.70 -21.90 3.76
CA LYS A 44 7.88 -23.17 3.04
C LYS A 44 8.27 -22.93 1.59
N PHE A 45 7.56 -22.04 0.90
CA PHE A 45 7.87 -21.69 -0.48
C PHE A 45 9.30 -21.15 -0.61
N GLY A 46 9.68 -20.15 0.21
CA GLY A 46 11.01 -19.55 0.15
C GLY A 46 12.11 -20.55 0.52
N PHE A 47 11.91 -21.33 1.58
CA PHE A 47 12.87 -22.32 2.05
C PHE A 47 13.09 -23.44 1.04
N TYR A 48 12.01 -24.09 0.57
CA TYR A 48 12.11 -25.18 -0.40
C TYR A 48 12.66 -24.71 -1.75
N THR A 49 12.31 -23.50 -2.19
CA THR A 49 12.89 -22.93 -3.42
C THR A 49 14.38 -22.68 -3.26
N THR A 50 14.81 -22.14 -2.12
CA THR A 50 16.23 -21.85 -1.85
C THR A 50 17.06 -23.13 -1.75
N VAL A 51 16.60 -24.09 -0.96
CA VAL A 51 17.30 -25.38 -0.77
C VAL A 51 17.26 -26.21 -2.05
N GLY A 52 16.12 -26.22 -2.76
CA GLY A 52 15.97 -26.89 -4.04
C GLY A 52 16.90 -26.31 -5.10
N ALA A 53 17.00 -24.99 -5.21
CA ALA A 53 17.95 -24.32 -6.11
C ALA A 53 19.40 -24.63 -5.73
N TYR A 54 19.73 -24.66 -4.45
CA TYR A 54 21.07 -25.04 -3.96
C TYR A 54 21.41 -26.49 -4.30
N ALA A 55 20.49 -27.43 -4.05
CA ALA A 55 20.65 -28.84 -4.39
C ALA A 55 20.78 -29.04 -5.90
N TRP A 56 19.96 -28.34 -6.68
CA TRP A 56 20.04 -28.37 -8.14
C TRP A 56 21.41 -27.92 -8.66
N LEU A 57 21.90 -26.78 -8.18
CA LEU A 57 23.20 -26.24 -8.60
C LEU A 57 24.37 -27.14 -8.18
N THR A 58 24.32 -27.69 -6.97
CA THR A 58 25.39 -28.58 -6.47
C THR A 58 25.41 -29.91 -7.21
N ILE A 59 24.25 -30.52 -7.49
CA ILE A 59 24.18 -31.81 -8.19
C ILE A 59 24.47 -31.67 -9.69
N TRP A 60 23.80 -30.73 -10.37
CA TRP A 60 23.82 -30.66 -11.84
C TRP A 60 24.89 -29.74 -12.40
N LYS A 61 25.18 -28.64 -11.71
CA LYS A 61 26.16 -27.64 -12.17
C LYS A 61 27.49 -27.73 -11.43
N ARG A 62 27.57 -28.53 -10.36
CA ARG A 62 28.73 -28.62 -9.46
C ARG A 62 29.18 -27.25 -8.94
N THR A 63 28.23 -26.33 -8.80
CA THR A 63 28.45 -24.98 -8.27
C THR A 63 27.62 -24.77 -7.01
N ALA A 64 28.11 -23.92 -6.13
CA ALA A 64 27.44 -23.55 -4.88
C ALA A 64 27.37 -22.03 -4.76
N PHE A 65 26.32 -21.54 -4.11
CA PHE A 65 26.22 -20.14 -3.69
C PHE A 65 26.18 -20.05 -2.16
N LEU A 66 26.47 -18.86 -1.64
CA LEU A 66 26.38 -18.57 -0.21
C LEU A 66 24.92 -18.62 0.27
N LEU A 67 24.51 -19.76 0.83
CA LEU A 67 23.16 -20.01 1.39
C LEU A 67 22.68 -18.93 2.36
N LYS A 68 23.62 -18.27 3.04
CA LYS A 68 23.34 -17.21 4.01
C LYS A 68 22.44 -16.10 3.43
N MET A 69 22.72 -15.62 2.22
CA MET A 69 22.00 -14.47 1.64
C MET A 69 20.58 -14.83 1.19
N PRO A 70 20.33 -15.96 0.52
CA PRO A 70 18.97 -16.35 0.17
C PRO A 70 18.14 -16.75 1.40
N LEU A 71 18.73 -17.44 2.39
CA LEU A 71 18.00 -17.78 3.62
C LEU A 71 17.65 -16.54 4.45
N SER A 72 18.51 -15.52 4.48
CA SER A 72 18.15 -14.25 5.14
C SER A 72 17.07 -13.48 4.39
N ALA A 73 17.00 -13.59 3.05
CA ALA A 73 15.88 -13.08 2.28
C ALA A 73 14.56 -13.82 2.61
N VAL A 74 14.60 -15.15 2.78
CA VAL A 74 13.43 -15.91 3.26
C VAL A 74 13.01 -15.45 4.65
N ALA A 75 13.97 -15.22 5.57
CA ALA A 75 13.69 -14.68 6.90
C ALA A 75 13.08 -13.27 6.84
N PHE A 76 13.58 -12.40 5.96
CA PHE A 76 13.01 -11.08 5.68
C PHE A 76 11.53 -11.19 5.29
N VAL A 77 11.21 -11.96 4.23
CA VAL A 77 9.84 -12.04 3.72
C VAL A 77 8.91 -12.69 4.74
N THR A 78 9.36 -13.75 5.41
CA THR A 78 8.56 -14.46 6.43
C THR A 78 8.21 -13.54 7.60
N THR A 79 9.20 -12.79 8.11
CA THR A 79 9.00 -11.86 9.22
C THR A 79 8.11 -10.69 8.79
N ALA A 80 8.33 -10.15 7.59
CA ALA A 80 7.54 -9.05 7.07
C ALA A 80 6.07 -9.41 6.89
N VAL A 81 5.78 -10.60 6.33
CA VAL A 81 4.41 -11.10 6.18
C VAL A 81 3.78 -11.37 7.54
N GLY A 82 4.51 -11.96 8.49
CA GLY A 82 3.97 -12.24 9.82
C GLY A 82 3.57 -10.98 10.58
N VAL A 83 4.44 -9.98 10.58
CA VAL A 83 4.19 -8.69 11.24
C VAL A 83 3.11 -7.90 10.50
N ARG A 84 3.14 -7.85 9.16
CA ARG A 84 2.09 -7.23 8.34
C ARG A 84 0.71 -7.80 8.70
N SER A 85 0.56 -9.13 8.64
CA SER A 85 -0.72 -9.78 8.84
C SER A 85 -1.18 -9.70 10.29
N GLY A 86 -0.23 -9.74 11.25
CA GLY A 86 -0.52 -9.49 12.66
C GLY A 86 -1.04 -8.08 12.91
N LEU A 87 -0.38 -7.06 12.36
CA LEU A 87 -0.80 -5.66 12.48
C LEU A 87 -2.14 -5.39 11.80
N ALA A 88 -2.36 -5.98 10.62
CA ALA A 88 -3.64 -5.89 9.94
C ALA A 88 -4.79 -6.45 10.80
N ASN A 89 -4.57 -7.56 11.50
CA ASN A 89 -5.56 -8.12 12.42
C ASN A 89 -5.76 -7.27 13.68
N ILE A 90 -4.68 -6.76 14.29
CA ILE A 90 -4.77 -5.93 15.51
C ILE A 90 -5.51 -4.61 15.22
N ARG A 91 -5.28 -4.04 14.04
CA ARG A 91 -5.86 -2.74 13.64
C ARG A 91 -7.18 -2.89 12.89
N GLU A 92 -7.57 -4.13 12.57
CA GLU A 92 -8.74 -4.47 11.76
C GLU A 92 -8.84 -3.64 10.46
N ARG A 93 -7.68 -3.32 9.88
CA ARG A 93 -7.55 -2.36 8.78
C ARG A 93 -6.44 -2.78 7.83
N ASN A 94 -6.72 -2.67 6.54
CA ASN A 94 -5.73 -2.81 5.46
C ASN A 94 -5.26 -1.43 5.02
N ASP A 95 -3.98 -1.14 5.21
CA ASP A 95 -3.34 0.11 4.82
C ASP A 95 -1.83 -0.09 4.58
N PRO A 96 -1.14 0.86 3.92
CA PRO A 96 0.30 0.74 3.65
C PRO A 96 1.15 0.73 4.94
N TRP A 97 0.59 1.17 6.08
CA TRP A 97 1.29 1.16 7.36
C TRP A 97 1.57 -0.25 7.87
N ASN A 98 0.71 -1.22 7.57
CA ASN A 98 0.97 -2.62 7.90
C ASN A 98 2.23 -3.14 7.18
N ILE A 99 2.47 -2.69 5.94
CA ILE A 99 3.62 -3.11 5.14
C ILE A 99 4.86 -2.35 5.54
N PHE A 100 4.73 -1.08 5.87
CA PHE A 100 5.82 -0.31 6.45
C PHE A 100 6.40 -1.04 7.67
N TRP A 101 5.57 -1.32 8.68
CA TRP A 101 6.04 -1.96 9.91
C TRP A 101 6.46 -3.42 9.71
N GLY A 102 5.76 -4.17 8.84
CA GLY A 102 6.20 -5.49 8.43
C GLY A 102 7.60 -5.46 7.81
N SER A 103 7.83 -4.53 6.88
CA SER A 103 9.11 -4.36 6.21
C SER A 103 10.20 -3.88 7.17
N VAL A 104 9.90 -3.01 8.14
CA VAL A 104 10.85 -2.63 9.20
C VAL A 104 11.31 -3.88 9.96
N ALA A 105 10.39 -4.75 10.38
CA ALA A 105 10.73 -5.96 11.11
C ALA A 105 11.55 -6.95 10.25
N GLY A 106 11.13 -7.16 9.00
CA GLY A 106 11.86 -7.98 8.04
C GLY A 106 13.26 -7.45 7.75
N SER A 107 13.39 -6.15 7.43
CA SER A 107 14.66 -5.50 7.12
C SER A 107 15.59 -5.51 8.33
N THR A 108 15.06 -5.42 9.55
CA THR A 108 15.85 -5.59 10.78
C THR A 108 16.43 -7.01 10.89
N ALA A 109 15.63 -8.03 10.61
CA ALA A 109 16.10 -9.42 10.58
C ALA A 109 17.18 -9.64 9.50
N LEU A 110 17.03 -9.02 8.33
CA LEU A 110 18.03 -9.06 7.26
C LEU A 110 19.32 -8.30 7.66
N ALA A 111 19.20 -7.12 8.24
CA ALA A 111 20.33 -6.27 8.63
C ALA A 111 21.16 -6.88 9.75
N THR A 112 20.53 -7.63 10.67
CA THR A 112 21.21 -8.33 11.76
C THR A 112 21.93 -9.60 11.27
N THR A 113 21.35 -10.32 10.32
CA THR A 113 21.91 -11.59 9.81
C THR A 113 22.94 -11.39 8.69
N SER A 114 22.59 -10.60 7.65
CA SER A 114 23.43 -10.42 6.46
C SER A 114 24.43 -9.27 6.57
N TYR A 115 24.03 -8.14 7.17
CA TYR A 115 24.80 -6.89 7.13
C TYR A 115 25.41 -6.50 8.47
N ARG A 116 25.80 -7.48 9.28
CA ARG A 116 26.35 -7.26 10.64
C ARG A 116 27.58 -6.34 10.67
N SER A 117 28.35 -6.28 9.59
CA SER A 117 29.55 -5.43 9.47
C SER A 117 29.25 -3.94 9.29
N LEU A 118 28.01 -3.56 8.96
CA LEU A 118 27.64 -2.17 8.77
C LEU A 118 27.39 -1.45 10.11
N PRO A 119 27.71 -0.14 10.21
CA PRO A 119 27.34 0.67 11.36
C PRO A 119 25.83 0.60 11.67
N VAL A 120 25.48 0.70 12.95
CA VAL A 120 24.07 0.67 13.40
C VAL A 120 23.25 1.77 12.73
N SER A 121 23.81 2.97 12.58
CA SER A 121 23.15 4.10 11.92
C SER A 121 22.78 3.80 10.46
N THR A 122 23.71 3.25 9.69
CA THR A 122 23.46 2.86 8.29
C THR A 122 22.39 1.77 8.20
N ARG A 123 22.43 0.78 9.10
CA ARG A 123 21.41 -0.29 9.16
C ARG A 123 20.03 0.25 9.49
N ALA A 124 19.93 1.18 10.44
CA ALA A 124 18.67 1.82 10.80
C ALA A 124 18.10 2.62 9.61
N TRP A 125 18.90 3.48 8.99
CA TRP A 125 18.46 4.25 7.83
C TRP A 125 18.08 3.38 6.63
N ALA A 126 18.86 2.34 6.32
CA ALA A 126 18.53 1.39 5.26
C ALA A 126 17.23 0.63 5.56
N THR A 127 16.98 0.29 6.82
CA THR A 127 15.74 -0.37 7.27
C THR A 127 14.54 0.54 7.04
N PHE A 128 14.60 1.79 7.50
CA PHE A 128 13.50 2.74 7.30
C PHE A 128 13.30 3.10 5.82
N LEU A 129 14.39 3.29 5.07
CA LEU A 129 14.30 3.61 3.65
C LEU A 129 13.69 2.46 2.84
N SER A 130 14.14 1.22 3.08
CA SER A 130 13.54 0.04 2.43
C SER A 130 12.07 -0.13 2.79
N ALA A 131 11.70 0.06 4.05
CA ALA A 131 10.31 0.01 4.49
C ALA A 131 9.44 1.11 3.85
N SER A 132 9.95 2.34 3.77
CA SER A 132 9.26 3.46 3.11
C SER A 132 9.05 3.20 1.63
N VAL A 133 10.07 2.70 0.92
CA VAL A 133 9.95 2.37 -0.51
C VAL A 133 8.89 1.30 -0.75
N LEU A 134 8.85 0.24 0.08
CA LEU A 134 7.85 -0.82 -0.04
C LEU A 134 6.44 -0.32 0.30
N ALA A 135 6.28 0.48 1.35
CA ALA A 135 4.99 1.03 1.75
C ALA A 135 4.44 2.03 0.72
N ILE A 136 5.30 2.89 0.17
CA ILE A 136 4.92 3.82 -0.90
C ILE A 136 4.56 3.01 -2.16
N GLY A 137 5.39 2.06 -2.57
CA GLY A 137 5.14 1.24 -3.76
C GLY A 137 3.83 0.45 -3.68
N GLU A 138 3.50 -0.10 -2.52
CA GLU A 138 2.21 -0.78 -2.34
C GLU A 138 1.04 0.21 -2.27
N GLY A 139 1.20 1.33 -1.56
CA GLY A 139 0.21 2.41 -1.52
C GLY A 139 -0.16 2.92 -2.91
N THR A 140 0.84 3.13 -3.77
CA THR A 140 0.65 3.59 -5.15
C THR A 140 0.02 2.51 -6.03
N TRP A 141 0.42 1.24 -5.86
CA TRP A 141 -0.15 0.10 -6.58
C TRP A 141 -1.65 -0.02 -6.36
N TYR A 142 -2.10 -0.02 -5.09
CA TYR A 142 -3.53 -0.06 -4.80
C TYR A 142 -4.26 1.22 -5.21
N ALA A 143 -3.59 2.38 -5.25
CA ALA A 143 -4.20 3.64 -5.67
C ALA A 143 -4.57 3.60 -7.16
N GLN A 144 -3.71 2.98 -7.98
CA GLN A 144 -3.95 2.79 -9.41
C GLN A 144 -4.99 1.71 -9.70
N SER A 145 -5.07 0.67 -8.85
CA SER A 145 -5.98 -0.46 -9.06
C SER A 145 -7.45 -0.14 -8.81
N ALA A 146 -7.77 0.84 -7.97
CA ALA A 146 -9.14 1.05 -7.49
C ALA A 146 -9.95 2.08 -8.29
N SER A 147 -9.35 2.79 -9.25
CA SER A 147 -10.09 3.83 -9.95
C SER A 147 -9.52 4.18 -11.32
N SER A 148 -10.39 4.31 -12.32
CA SER A 148 -10.03 4.73 -13.68
C SER A 148 -10.94 5.86 -14.16
N ALA A 149 -10.34 6.87 -14.80
CA ALA A 149 -11.08 7.97 -15.43
C ALA A 149 -12.14 7.49 -16.44
N GLY A 150 -11.95 6.31 -17.05
CA GLY A 150 -12.91 5.75 -18.00
C GLY A 150 -14.09 5.00 -17.37
N GLN A 151 -14.02 4.64 -16.08
CA GLN A 151 -15.03 3.80 -15.42
C GLN A 151 -15.78 4.53 -14.29
N ASP A 152 -15.12 5.47 -13.60
CA ASP A 152 -15.63 6.02 -12.34
C ASP A 152 -15.96 7.52 -12.41
N VAL A 153 -15.86 8.17 -13.58
CA VAL A 153 -16.18 9.60 -13.70
C VAL A 153 -17.69 9.80 -13.68
N LYS A 154 -18.22 10.34 -12.57
CA LYS A 154 -19.57 10.93 -12.54
C LYS A 154 -19.48 12.45 -12.66
N GLN A 155 -20.31 13.01 -13.53
CA GLN A 155 -20.50 14.45 -13.66
C GLN A 155 -21.85 14.82 -13.08
N VAL A 156 -21.85 15.73 -12.10
CA VAL A 156 -23.08 16.21 -11.45
C VAL A 156 -23.19 17.72 -11.64
N LEU A 157 -24.28 18.14 -12.29
CA LEU A 157 -24.65 19.55 -12.45
C LEU A 157 -25.34 20.06 -11.18
N ALA A 158 -25.18 21.35 -10.89
CA ALA A 158 -25.40 21.96 -9.57
C ALA A 158 -26.87 21.98 -9.06
N ASP A 159 -27.84 21.52 -9.84
CA ASP A 159 -29.28 21.67 -9.54
C ASP A 159 -29.97 20.38 -9.05
N SER A 160 -29.21 19.32 -8.73
CA SER A 160 -29.81 18.11 -8.16
C SER A 160 -30.00 18.26 -6.64
N GLU A 161 -31.25 18.45 -6.19
CA GLU A 161 -31.66 18.50 -4.77
C GLU A 161 -31.48 17.15 -4.01
N SER A 162 -30.97 16.11 -4.67
CA SER A 162 -30.73 14.81 -4.06
C SER A 162 -29.55 14.83 -3.09
N ALA A 163 -29.63 14.05 -2.01
CA ALA A 163 -28.49 13.76 -1.14
C ALA A 163 -27.38 13.07 -1.95
N LEU A 164 -26.42 13.86 -2.44
CA LEU A 164 -25.31 13.36 -3.24
C LEU A 164 -24.38 12.51 -2.36
N GLU A 165 -24.11 11.29 -2.81
CA GLU A 165 -23.07 10.43 -2.22
C GLU A 165 -21.73 11.15 -2.18
N LYS A 166 -20.84 10.79 -1.25
CA LYS A 166 -19.53 11.42 -1.12
C LYS A 166 -18.78 11.44 -2.46
N GLN A 167 -18.33 12.62 -2.88
CA GLN A 167 -17.60 12.81 -4.14
C GLN A 167 -16.42 11.83 -4.22
N GLN A 168 -16.41 10.97 -5.24
CA GLN A 168 -15.29 10.09 -5.50
C GLN A 168 -14.17 10.86 -6.23
N PHE A 169 -12.96 10.30 -6.26
CA PHE A 169 -11.77 11.01 -6.77
C PHE A 169 -11.96 11.52 -8.22
N TRP A 170 -12.52 10.68 -9.09
CA TRP A 170 -12.74 11.01 -10.49
C TRP A 170 -13.92 11.95 -10.73
N ASP A 171 -14.88 12.01 -9.81
CA ASP A 171 -16.08 12.82 -9.95
C ASP A 171 -15.78 14.31 -10.05
N VAL A 172 -16.41 14.98 -11.00
CA VAL A 172 -16.27 16.43 -11.17
C VAL A 172 -17.60 17.12 -10.87
N TRP A 173 -17.61 17.88 -9.78
CA TRP A 173 -18.79 18.60 -9.32
C TRP A 173 -18.57 20.10 -9.48
N ARG A 174 -19.61 20.81 -9.95
CA ARG A 174 -19.56 22.28 -10.07
C ARG A 174 -19.65 22.98 -8.71
N ARG A 175 -20.37 22.39 -7.74
CA ARG A 175 -20.50 22.85 -6.36
C ARG A 175 -20.50 21.66 -5.41
N ARG A 176 -19.65 21.70 -4.38
CA ARG A 176 -19.62 20.69 -3.33
C ARG A 176 -20.59 21.07 -2.21
N PRO A 177 -21.42 20.13 -1.69
CA PRO A 177 -22.25 20.38 -0.52
C PRO A 177 -21.39 20.76 0.68
N LEU A 178 -21.80 21.83 1.37
CA LEU A 178 -21.05 22.44 2.46
C LEU A 178 -20.87 21.48 3.65
N SER A 179 -21.80 20.53 3.83
CA SER A 179 -21.72 19.45 4.81
C SER A 179 -20.49 18.54 4.61
N GLN A 180 -20.18 18.15 3.38
CA GLN A 180 -19.01 17.31 3.09
C GLN A 180 -17.70 18.08 3.29
N THR A 181 -17.68 19.37 2.95
CA THR A 181 -16.52 20.24 3.19
C THR A 181 -16.25 20.40 4.68
N VAL A 182 -17.29 20.58 5.50
CA VAL A 182 -17.19 20.68 6.96
C VAL A 182 -16.74 19.35 7.59
N GLU A 183 -17.23 18.21 7.08
CA GLU A 183 -16.82 16.88 7.56
C GLU A 183 -15.33 16.61 7.29
N GLU A 184 -14.81 17.04 6.15
CA GLU A 184 -13.41 16.78 5.77
C GLU A 184 -12.41 17.80 6.31
N LEU A 185 -12.76 19.09 6.30
CA LEU A 185 -11.85 20.16 6.71
C LEU A 185 -12.04 20.58 8.18
N GLY A 186 -13.13 20.14 8.81
CA GLY A 186 -13.55 20.61 10.13
C GLY A 186 -14.17 22.00 10.09
N VAL A 187 -14.76 22.41 11.21
CA VAL A 187 -15.26 23.78 11.42
C VAL A 187 -14.09 24.67 11.84
N GLY A 188 -13.95 25.83 11.21
CA GLY A 188 -12.87 26.79 11.47
C GLY A 188 -12.14 27.26 10.21
N ARG A 189 -11.14 28.14 10.36
CA ARG A 189 -10.33 28.69 9.23
C ARG A 189 -11.17 29.31 8.10
N GLY A 190 -12.30 29.93 8.45
CA GLY A 190 -13.23 30.54 7.50
C GLY A 190 -14.34 29.61 6.98
N ILE A 191 -14.38 28.34 7.42
CA ILE A 191 -15.46 27.39 7.13
C ILE A 191 -16.41 27.36 8.33
N PHE A 192 -17.62 27.87 8.14
CA PHE A 192 -18.66 27.92 9.16
C PHE A 192 -19.72 26.86 8.91
N LYS A 193 -20.20 26.23 9.98
CA LYS A 193 -21.41 25.41 9.94
C LYS A 193 -22.60 26.39 9.96
N PRO A 194 -23.62 26.23 9.09
CA PRO A 194 -24.86 26.99 9.21
C PRO A 194 -25.58 26.70 10.53
#